data_AF-A0A484KFT6-F1
#
_entry.id   AF-A0A484KFT6-F1
#
_cell.length_a   1.000
_cell.length_b   1.000
_cell.length_c   1.000
_cell.angle_alpha   90.00
_cell.angle_beta   90.00
_cell.angle_gamma   90.00
#
_symmetry.space_group_name_H-M   'P 1'
#
loop_
_entity.id
_entity.type
_entity.pdbx_description
1 polymer ?
#
loop_
_entity_poly.entity_id
_entity_poly.type
_entity_poly.pdbx_seq_one_letter_code
_entity_poly.pdbx_strand_id
1 'polypeptide(L)'
;MFDRGMYAGPVGWFGGEESEFAVGIRSALVGKGRGALIYAGTGIVKGSNSSLEWDELELKTSQFTKLMKPEAPVLAISGDSRKMDRGGW
;
A
#
# COMPACT_ATOMS: atom_id res chain seq x y z
N MET A 1 10.11 -7.37 17.07
CA MET A 1 9.19 -8.28 16.34
C MET A 1 8.30 -7.42 15.46
N PHE A 2 8.05 -7.83 14.21
CA PHE A 2 7.26 -7.07 13.24
C PHE A 2 5.79 -7.52 13.28
N ASP A 3 4.85 -6.58 13.33
CA ASP A 3 3.42 -6.86 13.31
C ASP A 3 2.91 -7.02 11.87
N ARG A 4 2.32 -8.18 11.59
CA ARG A 4 1.75 -8.53 10.27
C ARG A 4 0.29 -8.10 10.14
N GLY A 5 -0.35 -7.66 11.22
CA GLY A 5 -1.78 -7.42 11.25
C GLY A 5 -2.55 -8.63 10.74
N MET A 6 -3.37 -8.43 9.71
CA MET A 6 -4.19 -9.48 9.09
C MET A 6 -3.45 -10.30 8.01
N TYR A 7 -2.20 -9.95 7.68
CA TYR A 7 -1.48 -10.61 6.59
C TYR A 7 -1.23 -12.10 6.87
N ALA A 8 -1.60 -12.94 5.90
CA ALA A 8 -1.60 -14.40 5.98
C ALA A 8 -2.53 -15.02 7.04
N GLY A 9 -3.40 -14.21 7.68
CA GLY A 9 -4.47 -14.69 8.56
C GLY A 9 -5.75 -15.07 7.79
N PRO A 10 -6.72 -15.74 8.43
CA PRO A 10 -8.01 -16.04 7.81
C PRO A 10 -8.87 -14.77 7.70
N VAL A 11 -9.54 -14.60 6.56
CA VAL A 11 -10.48 -13.52 6.29
C VAL A 11 -11.75 -14.12 5.71
N GLY A 12 -12.88 -13.94 6.39
CA GLY A 12 -14.11 -14.61 5.98
C GLY A 12 -15.22 -14.50 7.02
N TRP A 13 -16.17 -15.41 6.94
CA TRP A 13 -17.36 -15.43 7.79
C TRP A 13 -17.65 -16.86 8.30
N PHE A 14 -18.36 -16.92 9.41
CA PHE A 14 -18.91 -18.15 9.96
C PHE A 14 -20.26 -17.85 10.58
N GLY A 15 -21.20 -18.78 10.47
CA GLY A 15 -22.53 -18.63 11.06
C GLY A 15 -23.51 -19.72 10.61
N GLY A 16 -24.45 -20.09 11.48
CA GLY A 16 -25.33 -21.22 11.23
C GLY A 16 -24.52 -22.52 11.13
N GLU A 17 -24.69 -23.25 10.02
CA GLU A 17 -24.00 -24.52 9.74
C GLU A 17 -22.83 -24.37 8.76
N GLU A 18 -22.50 -23.15 8.34
CA GLU A 18 -21.52 -22.90 7.29
C GLU A 18 -20.47 -21.85 7.68
N SER A 19 -19.35 -21.90 6.96
CA SER A 19 -18.29 -20.92 7.07
C SER A 19 -17.43 -20.92 5.80
N GLU A 20 -16.92 -19.74 5.43
CA GLU A 20 -15.99 -19.59 4.32
C GLU A 20 -14.88 -18.61 4.70
N PHE A 21 -13.64 -18.99 4.42
CA PHE A 21 -12.47 -18.17 4.70
C PHE A 21 -11.48 -18.22 3.54
N ALA A 22 -10.95 -17.06 3.20
CA ALA A 22 -9.78 -16.90 2.37
C ALA A 22 -8.54 -16.58 3.24
N VAL A 23 -7.36 -16.77 2.67
CA VAL A 23 -6.12 -16.33 3.31
C VAL A 23 -5.89 -14.85 2.96
N GLY A 24 -5.58 -14.02 3.96
CA GLY A 24 -5.27 -12.60 3.85
C GLY A 24 -3.93 -12.31 3.17
N ILE A 25 -3.77 -12.78 1.93
CA ILE A 25 -2.67 -12.47 1.02
C ILE A 25 -3.22 -11.67 -0.17
N ARG A 26 -2.34 -11.10 -1.01
CA ARG A 26 -2.76 -10.32 -2.20
C ARG A 26 -3.79 -9.24 -1.86
N SER A 27 -3.62 -8.65 -0.68
CA SER A 27 -4.55 -7.71 -0.03
C SER A 27 -3.74 -6.61 0.65
N ALA A 28 -4.42 -5.51 0.98
CA ALA A 28 -3.84 -4.39 1.70
C ALA A 28 -4.70 -4.08 2.93
N LEU A 29 -4.06 -3.84 4.08
CA LEU A 29 -4.75 -3.41 5.30
C LEU A 29 -4.81 -1.88 5.30
N VAL A 30 -6.01 -1.33 5.15
CA VAL A 30 -6.23 0.13 5.10
C VAL A 30 -6.68 0.62 6.48
N GLY A 31 -5.88 1.51 7.08
CA GLY A 31 -6.20 2.14 8.36
C GLY A 31 -6.99 3.43 8.18
N LYS A 32 -7.77 3.84 9.20
CA LYS A 32 -8.44 5.15 9.20
C LYS A 32 -7.39 6.27 9.12
N GLY A 33 -7.32 6.95 7.97
CA GLY A 33 -6.50 8.15 7.75
C GLY A 33 -4.98 7.95 7.69
N ARG A 34 -4.46 6.71 7.57
CA ARG A 34 -3.02 6.41 7.70
C ARG A 34 -2.39 5.68 6.50
N GLY A 35 -3.08 5.66 5.36
CA GLY A 35 -2.63 4.91 4.18
C GLY A 35 -2.91 3.41 4.27
N ALA A 36 -2.27 2.64 3.39
CA ALA A 36 -2.46 1.21 3.24
C ALA A 36 -1.15 0.46 3.52
N LEU A 37 -1.24 -0.64 4.28
CA LEU A 37 -0.14 -1.57 4.48
C LEU A 37 -0.27 -2.70 3.46
N ILE A 38 0.72 -2.84 2.58
CA ILE A 38 0.80 -3.88 1.56
C ILE A 38 1.88 -4.86 1.99
N TYR A 39 1.53 -6.15 2.00
CA TYR A 39 2.43 -7.21 2.40
C TYR A 39 2.57 -8.24 1.28
N ALA A 40 3.78 -8.75 1.12
CA ALA A 40 4.05 -9.96 0.34
C ALA A 40 5.09 -10.81 1.08
N GLY A 41 5.10 -12.09 0.76
CA GLY A 41 6.00 -13.06 1.35
C GLY A 41 6.28 -14.15 0.33
N THR A 42 7.40 -14.83 0.54
CA THR A 42 7.83 -15.98 -0.26
C THR A 42 8.28 -17.11 0.66
N GLY A 43 8.18 -18.33 0.16
CA GLY A 43 8.53 -19.53 0.91
C GLY A 43 10.01 -19.84 0.74
N ILE A 44 10.80 -19.62 1.79
CA ILE A 44 12.24 -19.91 1.74
C ILE A 44 12.49 -21.39 2.00
N VAL A 45 13.21 -22.04 1.08
CA VAL A 45 13.61 -23.45 1.18
C VAL A 45 15.11 -23.59 0.97
N LYS A 46 15.65 -24.79 1.25
CA LYS A 46 17.06 -25.08 0.97
C LYS A 46 17.33 -24.93 -0.53
N GLY A 47 18.31 -24.08 -0.87
CA GLY A 47 18.64 -23.77 -2.26
C GLY A 47 17.90 -22.57 -2.85
N SER A 48 17.03 -21.89 -2.08
CA SER A 48 16.45 -20.60 -2.49
C SER A 48 17.55 -19.59 -2.81
N ASN A 49 17.34 -18.80 -3.87
CA ASN A 49 18.22 -17.71 -4.26
C ASN A 49 17.60 -16.38 -3.83
N SER A 50 18.26 -15.64 -2.94
CA SER A 50 17.74 -14.41 -2.37
C SER A 50 17.25 -13.37 -3.39
N SER A 51 17.90 -13.26 -4.54
CA SER A 51 17.53 -12.30 -5.57
C SER A 51 16.23 -12.70 -6.27
N LEU A 52 16.09 -13.99 -6.61
CA LEU A 52 14.86 -14.51 -7.23
C LEU A 52 13.66 -14.42 -6.27
N GLU A 53 13.90 -14.68 -4.98
CA GLU A 53 12.89 -14.53 -3.94
C GLU A 53 12.43 -13.07 -3.79
N TRP A 54 13.34 -12.10 -3.96
CA TRP A 54 13.00 -10.68 -3.96
C TRP A 54 12.16 -10.29 -5.18
N ASP A 55 12.54 -10.75 -6.37
CA ASP A 55 11.77 -10.53 -7.61
C ASP A 55 10.34 -11.07 -7.48
N GLU A 56 10.16 -12.22 -6.81
CA GLU A 56 8.83 -12.77 -6.53
C GLU A 56 8.00 -11.87 -5.60
N LEU A 57 8.62 -11.23 -4.60
CA LEU A 57 7.94 -10.26 -3.74
C LEU A 57 7.49 -9.02 -4.52
N GLU A 58 8.35 -8.49 -5.39
CA GLU A 58 8.00 -7.36 -6.26
C GLU A 58 6.84 -7.71 -7.20
N LEU A 59 6.87 -8.91 -7.79
CA LEU A 59 5.79 -9.39 -8.64
C LEU A 59 4.47 -9.50 -7.87
N LYS A 60 4.49 -10.05 -6.64
CA LYS A 60 3.31 -10.20 -5.77
C LYS A 60 2.72 -8.86 -5.34
N THR A 61 3.55 -7.84 -5.13
CA THR A 61 3.11 -6.49 -4.73
C THR A 61 2.71 -5.61 -5.91
N SER A 62 3.13 -5.95 -7.14
CA SER A 62 2.91 -5.16 -8.36
C SER A 62 1.44 -4.80 -8.63
N GLN A 63 0.51 -5.64 -8.20
CA GLN A 63 -0.93 -5.39 -8.32
C GLN A 63 -1.37 -4.11 -7.59
N PHE A 64 -0.80 -3.82 -6.42
CA PHE A 64 -1.11 -2.61 -5.67
C PHE A 64 -0.31 -1.40 -6.18
N THR A 65 0.97 -1.57 -6.52
CA THR A 65 1.80 -0.45 -6.98
C THR A 65 1.34 0.11 -8.33
N LYS A 66 0.77 -0.72 -9.21
CA LYS A 66 0.15 -0.27 -10.46
C LYS A 66 -1.13 0.55 -10.25
N LEU A 67 -1.90 0.22 -9.21
CA LEU A 67 -3.17 0.89 -8.89
C LEU A 67 -2.95 2.17 -8.07
N MET A 68 -1.98 2.15 -7.17
CA MET A 68 -1.64 3.26 -6.28
C MET A 68 -0.65 4.20 -6.98
N LYS A 69 -1.11 4.93 -8.00
CA LYS A 69 -0.34 6.05 -8.56
C LYS A 69 -0.38 7.20 -7.54
N PRO A 70 0.75 7.74 -7.07
CA PRO A 70 0.71 8.96 -6.29
C PRO A 70 0.10 10.07 -7.16
N GLU A 71 -0.93 10.75 -6.66
CA GLU A 71 -1.29 12.06 -7.21
C GLU A 71 -0.07 12.97 -6.99
N ALA A 72 0.43 13.57 -8.06
CA ALA A 72 1.48 14.58 -7.95
C ALA A 72 0.99 15.67 -6.97
N PRO A 73 1.85 16.15 -6.05
CA PRO A 73 1.43 17.21 -5.15
C PRO A 73 0.94 18.39 -5.98
N VAL A 74 -0.32 18.81 -5.76
CA VAL A 74 -0.82 20.08 -6.25
C VAL A 74 0.05 21.14 -5.59
N LEU A 75 1.10 21.60 -6.29
CA LEU A 75 1.85 22.77 -5.87
C LEU A 75 0.84 23.91 -5.79
N ALA A 76 0.52 24.32 -4.57
CA ALA A 76 -0.28 25.50 -4.32
C ALA A 76 0.39 26.66 -5.06
N ILE A 77 -0.27 27.12 -6.12
CA ILE A 77 0.19 28.27 -6.89
C ILE A 77 -0.01 29.48 -5.97
N SER A 78 1.00 29.82 -5.18
CA SER A 78 1.03 31.09 -4.45
C SER A 78 1.27 32.20 -5.48
N GLY A 79 0.18 32.72 -6.01
CA GLY A 79 0.17 33.82 -6.98
C GLY A 79 -0.85 34.90 -6.62
N ASP A 80 -0.81 35.44 -5.40
CA ASP A 80 -1.38 36.77 -5.15
C ASP A 80 -0.31 37.83 -5.44
N SER A 81 -0.08 38.11 -6.72
CA SER A 81 0.63 39.32 -7.15
C SER A 81 -0.36 40.46 -7.26
N ARG A 82 -0.82 40.97 -6.11
CA ARG A 82 -1.41 42.31 -6.03
C ARG A 82 -0.32 43.33 -6.33
N LYS A 83 -0.50 44.01 -7.46
CA LYS A 83 0.32 45.11 -7.96
C LYS A 83 0.59 46.11 -6.84
N MET A 84 1.86 46.28 -6.49
CA MET A 84 2.34 47.43 -5.74
C MET A 84 2.49 48.57 -6.76
N ASP A 85 1.57 49.52 -6.65
CA ASP A 85 1.56 50.79 -7.34
C ASP A 85 2.80 51.61 -6.98
N ARG A 86 3.58 51.95 -8.01
CA ARG A 86 4.64 52.95 -7.89
C ARG A 86 4.02 54.34 -8.09
N GLY A 87 3.91 55.08 -6.99
CA GLY A 87 3.76 56.54 -6.93
C GLY A 87 3.91 56.91 -5.45
N GLY A 88 4.71 57.85 -5.00
CA GLY A 88 5.44 58.97 -5.59
C GLY A 88 5.77 59.88 -4.39
N TRP A 89 6.94 60.53 -4.43
CA TRP A 89 7.58 61.36 -3.40
C TRP A 89 8.30 60.62 -2.26
#